data_AF-A0A4P7FA57-F1
#
_entry.id   AF-A0A4P7FA57-F1
#
_cell.length_a   1.000
_cell.length_b   1.000
_cell.length_c   1.000
_cell.angle_alpha   90.00
_cell.angle_beta   90.00
_cell.angle_gamma   90.00
#
_symmetry.space_group_name_H-M   'P 1'
#
loop_
_entity.id
_entity.type
_entity.pdbx_description
1 polymer ?
#
loop_
_entity_poly.entity_id
_entity_poly.type
_entity_poly.pdbx_seq_one_letter_code
_entity_poly.pdbx_strand_id
1 'polypeptide(L)'
;MKVTQAFANCGIEELKALLEGGTLKVYSVARPLTPDASVDRSGLLATFTFASPAFGPESEGLETPLFVDNPVPASSVGTPGFARACKADGSVVGDFSAGPGDREVKFSEVSFSQGAPVTVTKFKFMPDGTWPEKPEYYEAHPRTGYALPKSA
;
A
#
# COMPACT_ATOMS: atom_id res chain seq x y z
N MET A 1 7.25 0.25 4.53
CA MET A 1 7.20 -0.20 3.13
C MET A 1 8.12 -1.39 2.94
N LYS A 2 7.90 -2.16 1.87
CA LYS A 2 8.89 -3.09 1.35
C LYS A 2 9.31 -2.58 -0.02
N VAL A 3 10.61 -2.52 -0.28
CA VAL A 3 11.16 -2.09 -1.57
C VAL A 3 11.65 -3.33 -2.31
N THR A 4 11.58 -3.34 -3.64
CA THR A 4 12.16 -4.44 -4.43
C THR A 4 13.67 -4.51 -4.21
N GLN A 5 14.25 -5.69 -4.44
CA GLN A 5 15.69 -5.87 -4.29
C GLN A 5 16.51 -4.90 -5.17
N ALA A 6 15.98 -4.55 -6.35
CA ALA A 6 16.62 -3.63 -7.28
C ALA A 6 16.81 -2.21 -6.71
N PHE A 7 15.95 -1.78 -5.79
CA PHE A 7 15.98 -0.43 -5.20
C PHE A 7 16.22 -0.45 -3.69
N ALA A 8 16.66 -1.58 -3.13
CA ALA A 8 16.82 -1.76 -1.68
C ALA A 8 17.80 -0.77 -1.02
N ASN A 9 18.76 -0.25 -1.80
CA ASN A 9 19.74 0.73 -1.33
C ASN A 9 19.36 2.19 -1.68
N CYS A 10 18.23 2.41 -2.35
CA CYS A 10 17.81 3.74 -2.75
C CYS A 10 17.32 4.55 -1.54
N GLY A 11 17.68 5.83 -1.50
CA GLY A 11 17.12 6.79 -0.55
C GLY A 11 15.66 7.12 -0.87
N ILE A 12 14.94 7.69 0.10
CA ILE A 12 13.52 8.08 -0.07
C ILE A 12 13.34 9.04 -1.27
N GLU A 13 14.22 10.03 -1.44
CA GLU A 13 14.15 10.98 -2.55
C GLU A 13 14.36 10.31 -3.91
N GLU A 14 15.25 9.32 -3.99
CA GLU A 14 15.45 8.53 -5.21
C GLU A 14 14.22 7.68 -5.52
N LEU A 15 13.60 7.09 -4.50
CA LEU A 15 12.35 6.33 -4.65
C LEU A 15 11.21 7.23 -5.15
N LYS A 16 11.08 8.46 -4.64
CA LYS A 16 10.09 9.44 -5.12
C LYS A 16 10.30 9.75 -6.60
N ALA A 17 11.55 9.99 -7.02
CA ALA A 17 11.88 10.26 -8.42
C ALA A 17 11.57 9.07 -9.34
N LEU A 18 11.79 7.83 -8.88
CA LEU A 18 11.43 6.62 -9.64
C LEU A 18 9.93 6.50 -9.93
N LEU A 19 9.08 7.13 -9.10
CA LEU A 19 7.63 7.05 -9.21
C LEU A 19 7.02 8.11 -10.14
N GLU A 20 7.81 9.02 -10.70
CA GLU A 20 7.33 10.01 -11.66
C GLU A 20 6.65 9.38 -12.86
N GLY A 21 5.39 9.77 -13.13
CA GLY A 21 4.56 9.17 -14.18
C GLY A 21 4.21 7.69 -13.96
N GLY A 22 4.57 7.14 -12.80
CA GLY A 22 4.30 5.77 -12.39
C GLY A 22 2.87 5.56 -11.88
N THR A 23 2.62 4.39 -11.29
CA THR A 23 1.30 4.05 -10.77
C THR A 23 1.33 3.61 -9.32
N LEU A 24 0.30 3.95 -8.55
CA LEU A 24 -0.01 3.37 -7.25
C LEU A 24 -1.26 2.48 -7.38
N LYS A 25 -1.06 1.17 -7.39
CA LYS A 25 -2.12 0.16 -7.50
C LYS A 25 -2.54 -0.31 -6.11
N VAL A 26 -3.79 -0.12 -5.74
CA VAL A 26 -4.32 -0.48 -4.42
C VAL A 26 -4.95 -1.88 -4.49
N TYR A 27 -4.54 -2.75 -3.57
CA TYR A 27 -4.99 -4.13 -3.50
C TYR A 27 -5.63 -4.44 -2.14
N SER A 28 -6.44 -5.49 -2.10
CA SER A 28 -7.07 -5.99 -0.88
C SER A 28 -6.17 -6.88 -0.01
N VAL A 29 -6.75 -7.46 1.04
CA VAL A 29 -6.34 -8.63 1.85
C VAL A 29 -4.84 -8.77 2.18
N ALA A 30 -4.02 -9.36 1.31
CA ALA A 30 -2.71 -9.89 1.69
C ALA A 30 -1.60 -9.34 0.80
N ARG A 31 -0.79 -8.45 1.38
CA ARG A 31 0.48 -8.02 0.79
C ARG A 31 1.39 -9.24 0.57
N PRO A 32 2.03 -9.39 -0.60
CA PRO A 32 3.04 -10.42 -0.81
C PRO A 32 4.24 -10.29 0.14
N LEU A 33 5.01 -11.38 0.27
CA LEU A 33 6.19 -11.39 1.13
C LEU A 33 7.25 -10.40 0.65
N THR A 34 7.41 -10.25 -0.66
CA THR A 34 8.29 -9.26 -1.29
C THR A 34 7.54 -8.55 -2.41
N PRO A 35 7.90 -7.30 -2.75
CA PRO A 35 7.27 -6.60 -3.88
C PRO A 35 7.59 -7.24 -5.24
N ASP A 36 8.67 -8.00 -5.33
CA ASP A 36 9.05 -8.78 -6.52
C ASP A 36 8.10 -9.96 -6.80
N ALA A 37 7.34 -10.42 -5.79
CA ALA A 37 6.38 -11.49 -5.96
C ALA A 37 5.10 -11.02 -6.66
N SER A 38 4.47 -11.94 -7.42
CA SER A 38 3.15 -11.75 -8.01
C SER A 38 2.07 -11.51 -6.95
N VAL A 39 1.02 -10.77 -7.32
CA VAL A 39 -0.15 -10.54 -6.47
C VAL A 39 -1.23 -11.54 -6.84
N ASP A 40 -1.22 -12.70 -6.20
CA ASP A 40 -2.12 -13.81 -6.57
C ASP A 40 -3.34 -13.94 -5.65
N ARG A 41 -3.28 -13.38 -4.44
CA ARG A 41 -4.32 -13.54 -3.39
C ARG A 41 -5.07 -12.25 -3.08
N SER A 42 -4.98 -11.23 -3.94
CA SER A 42 -5.61 -9.94 -3.69
C SER A 42 -6.11 -9.32 -4.99
N GLY A 43 -7.31 -8.74 -4.93
CA GLY A 43 -7.92 -8.06 -6.06
C GLY A 43 -7.45 -6.61 -6.16
N LEU A 44 -7.31 -6.11 -7.39
CA LEU A 44 -7.05 -4.70 -7.65
C LEU A 44 -8.32 -3.89 -7.35
N LEU A 45 -8.21 -2.91 -6.46
CA LEU A 45 -9.33 -2.09 -5.98
C LEU A 45 -9.35 -0.70 -6.62
N ALA A 46 -8.19 -0.10 -6.86
CA ALA A 46 -8.05 1.20 -7.49
C ALA A 46 -6.64 1.36 -8.09
N THR A 47 -6.50 2.22 -9.10
CA THR A 47 -5.19 2.59 -9.66
C THR A 47 -5.12 4.11 -9.74
N PHE A 48 -4.08 4.67 -9.14
CA PHE A 48 -3.71 6.07 -9.30
C PHE A 48 -2.48 6.17 -10.19
N THR A 49 -2.38 7.26 -10.96
CA THR A 49 -1.19 7.59 -11.74
C THR A 49 -0.51 8.78 -11.09
N PHE A 50 0.75 8.64 -10.72
CA PHE A 50 1.56 9.74 -10.18
C PHE A 50 1.78 10.79 -11.27
N ALA A 51 1.78 12.06 -10.88
CA ALA A 51 2.19 13.15 -11.73
C ALA A 51 3.72 13.14 -11.94
N SER A 52 4.22 14.15 -12.66
CA SER A 52 5.65 14.44 -12.76
C SER A 52 5.85 15.90 -12.32
N PRO A 53 6.46 16.16 -11.15
CA PRO A 53 7.00 15.19 -10.19
C PRO A 53 5.91 14.37 -9.46
N ALA A 54 6.28 13.21 -8.92
CA ALA A 54 5.34 12.31 -8.22
C ALA A 54 4.96 12.81 -6.81
N PHE A 55 5.80 13.62 -6.20
CA PHE A 55 5.60 14.16 -4.85
C PHE A 55 5.92 15.66 -4.83
N GLY A 56 5.11 16.40 -4.09
CA GLY A 56 5.38 17.79 -3.72
C GLY A 56 6.25 17.87 -2.45
N PRO A 57 6.40 19.07 -1.87
CA PRO A 57 7.12 19.23 -0.60
C PRO A 57 6.42 18.45 0.52
N GLU A 58 7.22 17.88 1.43
CA GLU A 58 6.73 17.25 2.64
C GLU A 58 6.05 18.29 3.54
N SER A 59 4.96 17.90 4.20
CA SER A 59 4.23 18.75 5.14
C SER A 59 3.90 17.95 6.40
N GLU A 60 4.32 18.45 7.56
CA GLU A 60 4.00 17.86 8.88
C GLU A 60 4.38 16.37 9.01
N GLY A 61 5.49 15.92 8.41
CA GLY A 61 5.92 14.52 8.46
C GLY A 61 5.11 13.60 7.55
N LEU A 62 4.32 14.16 6.63
CA LEU A 62 3.58 13.44 5.60
C LEU A 62 4.07 13.84 4.22
N GLU A 63 4.06 12.85 3.35
CA GLU A 63 4.34 13.03 1.94
C GLU A 63 3.13 13.63 1.23
N THR A 64 3.40 14.46 0.24
CA THR A 64 2.37 15.10 -0.59
C THR A 64 2.38 14.43 -1.97
N PRO A 65 1.76 13.24 -2.15
CA PRO A 65 1.72 12.60 -3.45
C PRO A 65 0.89 13.44 -4.42
N LEU A 66 1.44 13.65 -5.61
CA LEU A 66 0.77 14.32 -6.69
C LEU A 66 0.29 13.24 -7.66
N PHE A 67 -1.02 13.18 -7.87
CA PHE A 67 -1.63 12.28 -8.83
C PHE A 67 -2.21 13.08 -9.99
N VAL A 68 -2.29 12.45 -11.16
CA VAL A 68 -2.99 13.02 -12.33
C VAL A 68 -4.46 13.24 -11.99
N ASP A 69 -5.08 12.24 -11.34
CA ASP A 69 -6.44 12.29 -10.84
C ASP A 69 -6.47 11.84 -9.36
N ASN A 70 -7.17 12.61 -8.53
CA ASN A 70 -7.49 12.27 -7.15
C ASN A 70 -8.75 13.06 -6.75
N PRO A 71 -9.94 12.43 -6.71
CA PRO A 71 -10.18 10.99 -6.62
C PRO A 71 -10.05 10.22 -7.95
N VAL A 72 -9.92 8.89 -7.84
CA VAL A 72 -10.09 7.93 -8.95
C VAL A 72 -11.27 6.99 -8.68
N PRO A 73 -11.96 6.45 -9.70
CA PRO A 73 -13.03 5.48 -9.47
C PRO A 73 -12.46 4.13 -9.02
N ALA A 74 -13.08 3.52 -8.00
CA ALA A 74 -12.72 2.16 -7.60
C ALA A 74 -13.07 1.16 -8.70
N SER A 75 -12.13 0.25 -9.00
CA SER A 75 -12.31 -0.81 -10.00
C SER A 75 -13.11 -2.00 -9.45
N SER A 76 -13.12 -2.20 -8.13
CA SER A 76 -13.80 -3.32 -7.47
C SER A 76 -14.23 -2.96 -6.05
N VAL A 77 -15.10 -3.77 -5.48
CA VAL A 77 -15.47 -3.73 -4.05
C VAL A 77 -14.37 -4.39 -3.21
N GLY A 78 -14.03 -3.80 -2.07
CA GLY A 78 -13.13 -4.42 -1.10
C GLY A 78 -12.48 -3.45 -0.11
N THR A 79 -11.87 -3.99 0.94
CA THR A 79 -11.09 -3.23 1.90
C THR A 79 -9.61 -3.20 1.46
N PRO A 80 -8.99 -2.02 1.33
CA PRO A 80 -7.57 -1.92 1.00
C PRO A 80 -6.71 -2.53 2.10
N GLY A 81 -5.70 -3.31 1.69
CA GLY A 81 -4.70 -3.89 2.59
C GLY A 81 -3.28 -3.41 2.28
N PHE A 82 -2.97 -3.22 1.00
CA PHE A 82 -1.68 -2.68 0.56
C PHE A 82 -1.80 -1.93 -0.76
N ALA A 83 -0.78 -1.15 -1.10
CA ALA A 83 -0.64 -0.51 -2.39
C ALA A 83 0.74 -0.81 -2.96
N ARG A 84 0.81 -1.11 -4.26
CA ARG A 84 2.05 -1.35 -5.00
C ARG A 84 2.36 -0.13 -5.86
N ALA A 85 3.53 0.45 -5.68
CA ALA A 85 4.01 1.53 -6.53
C ALA A 85 4.92 0.96 -7.63
N CYS A 86 4.68 1.41 -8.86
CA CYS A 86 5.44 1.05 -10.05
C CYS A 86 5.96 2.31 -10.73
N LYS A 87 7.11 2.20 -11.40
CA LYS A 87 7.60 3.20 -12.34
C LYS A 87 6.66 3.35 -13.53
N ALA A 88 6.85 4.39 -14.35
CA ALA A 88 6.12 4.59 -15.62
C ALA A 88 6.27 3.40 -16.60
N ASP A 89 7.42 2.70 -16.57
CA ASP A 89 7.67 1.50 -17.37
C ASP A 89 6.99 0.22 -16.84
N GLY A 90 6.29 0.31 -15.70
CA GLY A 90 5.60 -0.81 -15.06
C GLY A 90 6.45 -1.60 -14.05
N SER A 91 7.75 -1.34 -13.94
CA SER A 91 8.62 -2.00 -12.96
C SER A 91 8.19 -1.67 -11.54
N VAL A 92 8.12 -2.68 -10.67
CA VAL A 92 7.71 -2.50 -9.28
C VAL A 92 8.83 -1.80 -8.50
N VAL A 93 8.48 -0.75 -7.77
CA VAL A 93 9.39 -0.05 -6.84
C VAL A 93 9.23 -0.59 -5.44
N GLY A 94 7.99 -0.74 -4.97
CA GLY A 94 7.74 -1.25 -3.62
C GLY A 94 6.27 -1.36 -3.26
N ASP A 95 6.02 -2.01 -2.12
CA ASP A 95 4.71 -2.18 -1.52
C ASP A 95 4.57 -1.39 -0.21
N PHE A 96 3.46 -0.67 -0.10
CA PHE A 96 3.06 0.15 1.04
C PHE A 96 1.89 -0.50 1.75
N SER A 97 1.86 -0.42 3.07
CA SER A 97 0.65 -0.79 3.81
C SER A 97 -0.47 0.22 3.54
N ALA A 98 -1.70 -0.24 3.36
CA ALA A 98 -2.81 0.64 2.97
C ALA A 98 -4.09 0.31 3.73
N GLY A 99 -4.93 1.32 3.98
CA GLY A 99 -6.25 1.16 4.58
C GLY A 99 -6.40 1.77 5.98
N PRO A 100 -7.36 1.30 6.79
CA PRO A 100 -7.63 1.86 8.11
C PRO A 100 -6.50 1.56 9.13
N GLY A 101 -6.46 2.35 10.20
CA GLY A 101 -5.42 2.27 11.23
C GLY A 101 -4.18 3.09 10.88
N ASP A 102 -3.04 2.83 11.52
CA ASP A 102 -1.79 3.55 11.24
C ASP A 102 -1.02 2.92 10.07
N ARG A 103 -1.54 3.16 8.87
CA ARG A 103 -0.98 2.69 7.59
C ARG A 103 -0.18 3.79 6.89
N GLU A 104 0.66 3.36 5.95
CA GLU A 104 1.45 4.26 5.08
C GLU A 104 0.54 5.04 4.13
N VAL A 105 -0.45 4.37 3.54
CA VAL A 105 -1.44 4.99 2.64
C VAL A 105 -2.83 4.94 3.28
N LYS A 106 -3.47 6.09 3.39
CA LYS A 106 -4.86 6.20 3.85
C LYS A 106 -5.76 6.79 2.78
N PHE A 107 -7.02 6.37 2.85
CA PHE A 107 -8.07 6.83 1.96
C PHE A 107 -9.15 7.55 2.77
N SER A 108 -10.02 8.30 2.08
CA SER A 108 -11.21 8.91 2.69
C SER A 108 -12.18 7.86 3.24
N GLU A 109 -12.27 6.71 2.58
CA GLU A 109 -13.16 5.61 2.92
C GLU A 109 -12.41 4.40 3.50
N VAL A 110 -13.09 3.65 4.37
CA VAL A 110 -12.54 2.43 4.98
C VAL A 110 -12.58 1.25 4.00
N SER A 111 -13.59 1.20 3.13
CA SER A 111 -13.78 0.17 2.10
C SER A 111 -14.24 0.80 0.80
N PHE A 112 -13.88 0.20 -0.33
CA PHE A 112 -14.25 0.72 -1.63
C PHE A 112 -15.50 0.01 -2.16
N SER A 113 -16.32 0.78 -2.86
CA SER A 113 -17.44 0.27 -3.66
C SER A 113 -17.13 0.54 -5.12
N GLN A 114 -17.44 -0.41 -6.00
CA GLN A 114 -17.14 -0.26 -7.43
C GLN A 114 -17.71 1.05 -7.99
N GLY A 115 -16.88 1.81 -8.71
CA GLY A 115 -17.23 3.11 -9.29
C GLY A 115 -17.26 4.28 -8.31
N ALA A 116 -17.20 4.05 -6.99
CA ALA A 116 -17.15 5.13 -6.01
C ALA A 116 -15.80 5.87 -6.09
N PRO A 117 -15.77 7.18 -5.83
CA PRO A 117 -14.53 7.94 -5.81
C PRO A 117 -13.66 7.51 -4.62
N VAL A 118 -12.39 7.22 -4.90
CA VAL A 118 -11.37 6.89 -3.91
C VAL A 118 -10.38 8.04 -3.86
N THR A 119 -10.25 8.67 -2.69
CA THR A 119 -9.30 9.77 -2.46
C THR A 119 -8.18 9.31 -1.55
N VAL A 120 -6.92 9.52 -1.95
CA VAL A 120 -5.77 9.38 -1.02
C VAL A 120 -5.72 10.60 -0.11
N THR A 121 -5.74 10.39 1.19
CA THR A 121 -5.78 11.45 2.21
C THR A 121 -4.49 11.57 3.02
N LYS A 122 -3.71 10.48 3.12
CA LYS A 122 -2.39 10.49 3.77
C LYS A 122 -1.46 9.54 3.05
N PHE A 123 -0.21 9.96 2.91
CA PHE A 123 0.89 9.13 2.44
C PHE A 123 2.10 9.40 3.34
N LYS A 124 2.80 8.35 3.76
CA LYS A 124 4.10 8.44 4.43
C LYS A 124 4.96 7.25 4.11
N PHE A 125 6.28 7.43 4.07
CA PHE A 125 7.22 6.33 4.01
C PHE A 125 7.49 5.83 5.43
N MET A 126 7.24 4.54 5.69
CA MET A 126 7.66 3.89 6.93
C MET A 126 8.81 2.92 6.62
N PRO A 127 10.08 3.36 6.70
CA PRO A 127 11.23 2.52 6.33
C PRO A 127 11.33 1.25 7.20
N ASP A 128 10.91 1.33 8.46
CA ASP A 128 11.05 0.24 9.43
C ASP A 128 10.03 -0.89 9.24
N GLY A 129 9.10 -0.77 8.27
CA GLY A 129 8.11 -1.82 7.96
C GLY A 129 7.15 -2.16 9.11
N THR A 130 7.15 -1.35 10.17
CA THR A 130 6.59 -1.63 11.50
C THR A 130 5.06 -1.52 11.57
N TRP A 131 4.29 -2.00 10.58
CA TRP A 131 2.85 -2.22 10.82
C TRP A 131 2.07 -3.10 9.80
N PRO A 132 1.48 -4.22 10.28
CA PRO A 132 2.16 -5.18 11.11
C PRO A 132 2.40 -6.40 10.24
N GLU A 133 3.63 -6.58 9.78
CA GLU A 133 4.08 -7.93 9.50
C GLU A 133 5.00 -8.32 10.64
N LYS A 134 4.42 -8.99 11.63
CA LYS A 134 5.18 -9.77 12.61
C LYS A 134 5.44 -11.11 11.94
N PRO A 135 6.64 -11.38 11.39
CA PRO A 135 6.93 -12.65 10.70
C PRO A 135 6.60 -13.86 11.57
N GLU A 136 6.81 -13.70 12.88
CA GLU A 136 6.46 -14.63 13.96
C GLU A 136 5.01 -15.12 13.93
N TYR A 137 4.06 -14.33 13.45
CA TYR A 137 2.65 -14.71 13.37
C TYR A 137 2.30 -15.51 12.10
N TYR A 138 3.15 -15.45 11.07
CA TYR A 138 2.94 -16.22 9.84
C TYR A 138 3.31 -17.70 10.01
N GLU A 139 4.26 -17.99 10.91
CA GLU A 139 4.64 -19.37 11.28
C GLU A 139 4.00 -19.83 12.62
N ALA A 140 3.30 -18.94 13.33
CA ALA A 140 2.54 -19.29 14.51
C ALA A 140 1.38 -20.21 14.13
N HIS A 141 1.61 -21.52 14.28
CA HIS A 141 0.51 -22.46 14.38
C HIS A 141 -0.36 -22.06 15.57
N PRO A 142 -1.69 -22.23 15.51
CA PRO A 142 -2.54 -22.04 16.68
C PRO A 142 -1.92 -22.85 17.82
N ARG A 143 -1.57 -22.19 18.93
CA ARG A 143 -1.16 -22.94 20.11
C ARG A 143 -2.33 -23.83 20.48
N THR A 144 -2.15 -25.14 20.36
CA THR A 144 -3.12 -26.14 20.81
C THR A 144 -3.45 -25.83 22.28
N GLY A 145 -4.64 -25.30 22.57
CA GLY A 145 -5.07 -25.10 23.95
C GLY A 145 -5.82 -23.82 24.33
N TYR A 146 -6.14 -22.88 23.44
CA TYR A 146 -7.14 -21.87 23.81
C TYR A 146 -8.54 -22.47 23.74
N ALA A 147 -9.08 -22.85 24.90
CA ALA A 147 -10.48 -23.23 25.03
C ALA A 147 -11.36 -22.07 24.56
N LEU A 148 -12.28 -22.34 23.64
CA LEU A 148 -13.35 -21.41 23.30
C LEU A 148 -14.08 -21.03 24.61
N PRO A 149 -14.42 -19.75 24.83
CA PRO A 149 -15.26 -19.39 25.96
C PRO A 149 -16.56 -20.19 25.84
N LYS A 150 -16.87 -20.98 26.87
CA LYS A 150 -18.15 -21.68 26.95
C LYS A 150 -19.24 -20.62 26.93
N SER A 151 -20.15 -20.73 25.96
CA SER A 151 -21.37 -19.93 25.93
C SER A 151 -22.05 -20.05 27.29
N ALA A 152 -22.26 -18.91 27.95
CA ALA A 152 -23.10 -18.81 29.14
C ALA A 152 -24.57 -18.86 28.75
#